data_AF-A0A450WZH0-F1
#
_entry.id   AF-A0A450WZH0-F1
#
_cell.length_a   1.000
_cell.length_b   1.000
_cell.length_c   1.000
_cell.angle_alpha   90.00
_cell.angle_beta   90.00
_cell.angle_gamma   90.00
#
_symmetry.space_group_name_H-M   'P 1'
#
loop_
_entity.id
_entity.type
_entity.pdbx_description
1 polymer ?
#
loop_
_entity_poly.entity_id
_entity_poly.type
_entity_poly.pdbx_seq_one_letter_code
_entity_poly.pdbx_strand_id
1 'polypeptide(L)' 'MTLTIAAEKSQVNVDIYYLSKATHESVFQSVGFKEIHWHPLKVSSEGIQEFGHEYWQDLLEHQPVICVECVKEKN' A
#
# COMPACT_ATOMS: atom_id res chain seq x y z
N MET A 1 -0.60 -11.15 10.24
CA MET A 1 -1.78 -11.75 9.57
C MET A 1 -1.25 -12.73 8.54
N THR A 2 -1.76 -13.95 8.48
CA THR A 2 -1.33 -14.91 7.45
C THR A 2 -2.42 -15.03 6.39
N LEU A 3 -2.07 -14.79 5.13
CA LEU A 3 -2.93 -14.98 3.97
C LEU A 3 -2.56 -16.28 3.27
N THR A 4 -3.51 -17.19 3.11
CA THR A 4 -3.34 -18.39 2.29
C THR A 4 -3.92 -18.13 0.91
N ILE A 5 -3.05 -18.21 -0.10
CA ILE A 5 -3.41 -18.08 -1.51
C ILE A 5 -3.44 -19.50 -2.08
N ALA A 6 -4.63 -19.98 -2.42
CA ALA A 6 -4.82 -21.29 -3.04
C ALA A 6 -4.83 -21.16 -4.58
N ALA A 7 -4.13 -22.08 -5.24
CA ALA A 7 -4.24 -22.35 -6.68
C ALA A 7 -4.73 -23.80 -6.87
N GLU A 8 -5.15 -24.17 -8.08
CA GLU A 8 -5.84 -25.46 -8.34
C GLU A 8 -5.13 -26.70 -7.77
N LYS A 9 -3.79 -26.69 -7.64
CA LYS A 9 -3.00 -27.82 -7.15
C LYS A 9 -1.97 -27.44 -6.08
N SER A 10 -2.00 -26.22 -5.56
CA SER A 10 -1.01 -25.75 -4.60
C SER A 10 -1.57 -24.65 -3.71
N GLN A 11 -0.86 -24.37 -2.62
CA GLN A 11 -1.13 -23.20 -1.80
C GLN A 11 0.17 -22.54 -1.37
N VAL A 12 0.11 -21.23 -1.21
CA VAL A 12 1.20 -20.41 -0.66
C VAL A 12 0.66 -19.66 0.55
N ASN A 13 1.41 -19.68 1.65
CA ASN A 13 1.12 -18.89 2.84
C ASN A 13 2.02 -17.64 2.84
N VAL A 14 1.41 -16.48 3.04
CA VAL A 14 2.10 -15.19 3.10
C VAL A 14 1.82 -14.54 4.45
N ASP A 15 2.87 -14.29 5.22
CA ASP A 15 2.76 -13.53 6.46
C ASP A 15 2.88 -12.03 6.17
N ILE A 16 1.81 -11.31 6.49
CA ILE A 16 1.68 -9.86 6.36
C ILE A 16 1.85 -9.24 7.74
N TYR A 17 2.87 -8.40 7.87
CA TYR A 17 3.20 -7.69 9.10
C TYR A 17 2.71 -6.24 9.00
N TYR A 18 2.05 -5.77 10.06
CA TYR A 18 1.71 -4.35 10.20
C TYR A 18 2.90 -3.61 10.81
N LEU A 19 3.79 -3.13 9.94
CA LEU A 19 4.96 -2.35 10.35
C LEU A 19 4.62 -0.86 10.37
N SER A 20 5.20 -0.14 11.33
CA SER A 20 4.99 1.32 11.43
C SER A 20 5.58 2.06 10.23
N LYS A 21 5.11 3.29 9.95
CA LYS A 21 5.73 4.16 8.93
C LYS A 21 7.21 4.40 9.21
N ALA A 22 7.55 4.66 10.48
CA ALA A 22 8.93 4.88 10.90
C ALA A 22 9.84 3.68 10.61
N THR A 23 9.34 2.45 10.73
CA THR A 23 10.09 1.23 10.39
C THR A 23 10.44 1.20 8.90
N HIS A 24 9.47 1.51 8.03
CA HIS A 24 9.72 1.58 6.59
C HIS A 24 10.68 2.71 6.23
N GLU A 25 10.45 3.91 6.77
CA GLU A 25 11.29 5.08 6.51
C GLU A 25 12.74 4.85 6.92
N SER A 26 12.98 4.25 8.09
CA SER A 26 14.31 3.90 8.56
C SER A 26 15.05 2.96 7.60
N VAL A 27 14.36 1.99 7.00
CA VAL A 27 14.97 1.05 6.06
C VAL A 27 15.16 1.68 4.69
N PHE A 28 14.22 2.48 4.21
CA PHE A 28 14.37 3.19 2.94
C PHE A 28 15.55 4.16 2.97
N GLN A 29 15.70 4.92 4.04
CA GLN A 29 16.84 5.83 4.23
C GLN A 29 18.17 5.06 4.32
N SER A 30 18.20 3.90 5.00
CA SER A 30 19.44 3.13 5.16
C SER A 30 19.97 2.55 3.84
N VAL A 31 19.10 2.30 2.86
CA VAL A 31 19.49 1.85 1.51
C VAL A 31 19.72 3.00 0.52
N GLY A 32 19.66 4.24 1.00
CA GLY A 32 20.05 5.43 0.26
C GLY A 32 18.95 6.15 -0.51
N PHE A 33 17.67 5.84 -0.25
CA PHE A 33 16.58 6.73 -0.68
C PHE A 33 16.64 8.04 0.09
N LYS A 34 16.36 9.15 -0.59
CA LYS A 34 16.50 10.51 -0.07
C LYS A 34 15.16 11.15 0.22
N GLU A 35 14.18 10.90 -0.64
CA GLU A 35 12.81 11.35 -0.47
C GLU A 35 11.89 10.15 -0.33
N ILE A 36 10.93 10.26 0.59
CA ILE A 36 9.93 9.23 0.87
C ILE A 36 8.58 9.93 0.93
N HIS A 37 7.70 9.59 -0.01
CA HIS A 37 6.37 10.16 -0.14
C HIS A 37 5.33 9.07 0.10
N TRP A 38 4.50 9.24 1.12
CA TRP A 38 3.37 8.37 1.41
C TRP A 38 2.12 8.96 0.77
N HIS A 39 1.49 8.21 -0.13
CA HIS A 39 0.32 8.66 -0.89
C HIS A 39 -0.93 7.98 -0.34
N PRO A 40 -1.81 8.70 0.38
CA PRO A 40 -3.12 8.17 0.74
C PRO A 40 -3.90 7.75 -0.51
N LEU A 41 -4.71 6.70 -0.37
CA LEU A 41 -5.59 6.25 -1.44
C LEU A 41 -6.53 7.36 -1.88
N LYS A 42 -6.74 7.42 -3.19
CA LYS A 42 -7.69 8.29 -3.87
C LYS A 42 -8.42 7.44 -4.90
N VAL A 43 -9.70 7.73 -5.09
CA VAL A 43 -10.50 7.12 -6.15
C VAL A 43 -10.52 8.07 -7.33
N SER A 44 -10.40 7.55 -8.54
CA SER A 44 -10.47 8.37 -9.76
C SER A 44 -11.90 8.87 -10.01
N SER A 45 -12.04 9.89 -10.85
CA SER A 45 -13.36 10.39 -11.29
C SER A 45 -14.22 9.29 -11.90
N GLU A 46 -13.62 8.39 -12.67
CA GLU A 46 -14.30 7.29 -13.35
C GLU A 46 -14.81 6.26 -12.33
N GLY A 47 -13.99 5.91 -11.33
CA GLY A 47 -14.41 4.98 -10.28
C GLY A 47 -15.53 5.54 -9.39
N ILE A 48 -15.53 6.85 -9.14
CA ILE A 48 -16.65 7.51 -8.47
C ILE A 48 -17.90 7.54 -9.36
N GLN A 49 -17.75 7.80 -10.66
CA GLN A 49 -18.88 7.82 -11.59
C GLN A 49 -19.55 6.44 -11.72
N GLU A 50 -18.76 5.37 -11.71
CA GLU A 50 -19.27 4.01 -11.88
C GLU A 50 -19.93 3.45 -10.60
N PHE A 51 -19.33 3.69 -9.43
CA PHE A 51 -19.75 3.03 -8.18
C PHE A 51 -20.30 3.98 -7.11
N GLY A 52 -20.13 5.30 -7.26
CA GLY A 52 -20.57 6.31 -6.30
C GLY A 52 -19.65 6.48 -5.08
N HIS A 53 -19.74 7.63 -4.41
CA HIS A 53 -18.89 7.94 -3.26
C HIS A 53 -19.10 7.00 -2.06
N GLU A 54 -20.34 6.65 -1.75
CA GLU A 54 -20.69 5.79 -0.61
C GLU A 54 -20.05 4.40 -0.71
N TYR A 55 -19.98 3.85 -1.92
CA TYR A 55 -19.31 2.57 -2.17
C TYR A 55 -17.83 2.58 -1.73
N TRP A 56 -17.15 3.70 -1.92
CA TRP A 56 -15.72 3.84 -1.63
C TRP A 56 -15.42 4.37 -0.22
N GLN A 57 -16.45 4.77 0.54
CA GLN A 57 -16.28 5.46 1.81
C GLN A 57 -15.43 4.65 2.78
N ASP A 58 -15.76 3.37 3.00
CA ASP A 58 -15.03 2.49 3.91
C ASP A 58 -13.56 2.34 3.49
N LEU A 59 -13.28 2.20 2.19
CA LEU A 59 -11.91 2.10 1.69
C LEU A 59 -11.10 3.37 1.97
N LEU A 60 -11.73 4.54 1.81
CA LEU A 60 -11.09 5.83 1.99
C LEU A 60 -10.90 6.20 3.47
N GLU A 61 -11.84 5.81 4.34
CA GLU A 61 -11.77 6.00 5.79
C GLU A 61 -10.82 5.00 6.47
N HIS A 62 -10.74 3.78 5.95
CA HIS A 62 -9.97 2.67 6.52
C HIS A 62 -8.98 2.08 5.51
N GLN A 63 -8.06 2.90 5.02
CA GLN A 63 -7.11 2.53 3.96
C GLN A 63 -6.21 1.35 4.39
N PRO A 64 -6.46 0.12 3.87
CA PRO A 64 -5.71 -1.07 4.28
C PRO A 64 -4.38 -1.20 3.54
N VAL A 65 -4.19 -0.40 2.50
CA VAL A 65 -2.99 -0.33 1.67
C VAL A 65 -2.65 1.15 1.44
N ILE A 66 -1.36 1.43 1.25
CA ILE A 66 -0.86 2.77 0.97
C ILE A 66 0.24 2.69 -0.07
N CYS A 67 0.28 3.64 -1.00
CA CYS A 67 1.38 3.73 -1.96
C CYS A 67 2.55 4.50 -1.31
N VAL A 68 3.76 4.00 -1.53
CA VAL A 68 4.99 4.66 -1.07
C VAL A 68 5.92 4.85 -2.25
N GLU A 69 6.26 6.10 -2.50
CA GLU A 69 7.21 6.49 -3.54
C GLU A 69 8.53 6.88 -2.86
N CYS A 70 9.62 6.28 -3.31
CA CYS A 70 10.95 6.57 -2.80
C CYS A 70 11.87 7.02 -3.94
N VAL A 71 12.50 8.18 -3.79
CA VAL A 71 13.41 8.74 -4.81
C VAL A 71 14.85 8.59 -4.35
N LYS A 72 15.70 8.09 -5.25
CA LYS A 72 17.15 8.08 -5.10
C LYS A 72 17.72 9.15 -6.02
N GLU A 73 18.56 10.04 -5.49
CA GLU A 73 19.28 11.00 -6.32
C GLU A 73 20.09 10.27 -7.40
N LYS A 74 20.01 10.76 -8.65
CA LYS A 74 20.91 10.32 -9.70
C LYS A 74 22.22 11.08 -9.51
N ASN A 75 23.29 10.36 -9.16
CA ASN A 75 24.65 10.86 -9.27
C ASN A 75 25.00 11.20 -10.72
#